data_AF-A0A968JWJ2-F1
#
_entry.id   AF-A0A968JWJ2-F1
#
_cell.length_a   1.000
_cell.length_b   1.000
_cell.length_c   1.000
_cell.angle_alpha   90.00
_cell.angle_beta   90.00
_cell.angle_gamma   90.00
#
_symmetry.space_group_name_H-M   'P 1'
#
loop_
_entity.id
_entity.type
_entity.pdbx_description
1 polymer ?
#
loop_
_entity_poly.entity_id
_entity_poly.type
_entity_poly.pdbx_seq_one_letter_code
_entity_poly.pdbx_strand_id
1 'polypeptide(L)'
;MSIIYTNQGNFSKVINTYLNALNNLDTTEHLIRAKIYHNLGYTYSLLKNYEIALKYSLLSLKSYQEINFKEIGLICSNCGFFYFLLNKLDSAEIFLNKAIIISEKTKISDHIVNSYTNYALFLANKKDYRKSFHFYSLAYKVSKQIFKEKSLNISNCEFQIGKYYSLKKEYPTSLQYIHKSIISKVHDFNDSSIYSNPSPHIFPDIRLLEILQEKARTFEALGKEENKQKNLNAALSTLKLTAHYMEKLRIGYQNEESKLFISANESDIYHRLVSISYNLYTLTSEKQYLDDAFEYAERSKYGILRELRNEEQARSFAGVPDSILVKERRIKERLYSLSGGVRGIAAEDTGNLKKINEEIFTLTLEQEALIRHMEKEYPDYYRLKYDDHVVSPKELQYKLNNKEILLEYTISGSHLYTFFITKSDFRVFVQDADSLFYSSLSDYKRYLHSPYILPYDSFCSVSNDLYKKLISPVEPYLPGNNLIVVPDAQMGLIAFESLIRSKNPASASSGFTREDFLIKHYPIGYAFSATLFTTQKNLSKRKKPFIGFTPDYRFIDDSLDNFLRQ
;
A
#
# COMPACT_ATOMS: atom_id res chain seq x y z
N MET A 1 6.94 -26.36 -25.22
CA MET A 1 6.56 -24.97 -25.59
C MET A 1 5.62 -24.29 -24.60
N SER A 2 4.58 -24.96 -24.08
CA SER A 2 3.60 -24.33 -23.17
C SER A 2 4.20 -23.79 -21.87
N ILE A 3 5.13 -24.52 -21.21
CA ILE A 3 5.83 -24.08 -19.99
C ILE A 3 6.65 -22.79 -20.26
N ILE A 4 7.27 -22.68 -21.43
CA ILE A 4 8.05 -21.50 -21.85
C ILE A 4 7.12 -20.28 -22.05
N TYR A 5 5.91 -20.49 -22.58
CA TYR A 5 4.93 -19.41 -22.75
C TYR A 5 4.25 -19.00 -21.43
N THR A 6 4.06 -19.91 -20.49
CA THR A 6 3.65 -19.58 -19.11
C THR A 6 4.70 -18.67 -18.45
N ASN A 7 5.99 -18.94 -18.69
CA ASN A 7 7.09 -18.11 -18.22
C ASN A 7 7.23 -16.75 -18.94
N GLN A 8 6.53 -16.55 -20.06
CA GLN A 8 6.50 -15.29 -20.83
C GLN A 8 5.20 -14.47 -20.57
N GLY A 9 4.33 -14.91 -19.65
CA GLY A 9 3.10 -14.18 -19.29
C GLY A 9 2.00 -14.17 -20.36
N ASN A 10 2.18 -14.87 -21.48
CA ASN A 10 1.18 -14.94 -22.55
C ASN A 10 0.16 -16.08 -22.29
N PHE A 11 -0.65 -15.91 -21.24
CA PHE A 11 -1.58 -16.93 -20.76
C PHE A 11 -2.64 -17.31 -21.79
N SER A 12 -3.07 -16.37 -22.65
CA SER A 12 -4.05 -16.65 -23.72
C SER A 12 -3.48 -17.62 -24.76
N LYS A 13 -2.21 -17.45 -25.16
CA LYS A 13 -1.54 -18.38 -26.07
C LYS A 13 -1.33 -19.76 -25.42
N VAL A 14 -1.02 -19.81 -24.12
CA VAL A 14 -0.90 -21.06 -23.35
C VAL A 14 -2.23 -21.82 -23.32
N ILE A 15 -3.32 -21.12 -22.98
CA ILE A 15 -4.67 -21.69 -22.94
C ILE A 15 -5.04 -22.24 -24.32
N ASN A 16 -4.87 -21.45 -25.39
CA ASN A 16 -5.18 -21.89 -26.75
C ASN A 16 -4.35 -23.12 -27.16
N THR A 17 -3.08 -23.19 -26.77
CA THR A 17 -2.22 -24.34 -27.05
C THR A 17 -2.75 -25.60 -26.35
N TYR A 18 -3.13 -25.49 -25.07
CA TYR A 18 -3.69 -26.62 -24.32
C TYR A 18 -5.07 -27.06 -24.83
N LEU A 19 -5.94 -26.11 -25.20
CA LEU A 19 -7.25 -26.43 -25.78
C LEU A 19 -7.11 -27.12 -27.15
N ASN A 20 -6.19 -26.64 -28.00
CA ASN A 20 -5.89 -27.30 -29.27
C ASN A 20 -5.33 -28.71 -29.07
N ALA A 21 -4.44 -28.90 -28.09
CA ALA A 21 -3.94 -30.23 -27.75
C ALA A 21 -5.08 -31.17 -27.31
N LEU A 22 -6.00 -30.71 -26.46
CA LEU A 22 -7.16 -31.50 -26.04
C LEU A 22 -8.06 -31.93 -27.19
N ASN A 23 -8.26 -31.07 -28.19
CA ASN A 23 -9.10 -31.39 -29.35
C ASN A 23 -8.49 -32.44 -30.27
N ASN A 24 -7.16 -32.54 -30.30
CA ASN A 24 -6.43 -33.50 -31.13
C ASN A 24 -6.06 -34.79 -30.39
N LEU A 25 -6.43 -34.91 -29.12
CA LEU A 25 -6.10 -36.04 -28.27
C LEU A 25 -7.09 -37.20 -28.50
N ASP A 26 -6.58 -38.42 -28.66
CA ASP A 26 -7.44 -39.60 -28.70
C ASP A 26 -8.16 -39.79 -27.35
N THR A 27 -9.32 -40.43 -27.41
CA THR A 27 -10.17 -40.79 -26.28
C THR A 27 -9.49 -41.72 -25.27
N THR A 28 -8.49 -42.48 -25.71
CA THR A 28 -7.73 -43.46 -24.91
C THR A 28 -6.56 -42.84 -24.11
N GLU A 29 -6.18 -41.59 -24.37
CA GLU A 29 -5.03 -40.93 -23.73
C GLU A 29 -5.39 -40.24 -22.39
N HIS A 30 -5.97 -41.00 -21.46
CA HIS A 30 -6.50 -40.48 -20.19
C HIS A 30 -5.45 -39.71 -19.35
N LEU A 31 -4.18 -40.18 -19.34
CA LEU A 31 -3.08 -39.55 -18.58
C LEU A 31 -2.72 -38.16 -19.13
N ILE A 32 -2.55 -38.05 -20.44
CA ILE A 32 -2.14 -36.80 -21.09
C ILE A 32 -3.27 -35.77 -20.95
N ARG A 33 -4.52 -36.21 -21.16
CA ARG A 33 -5.72 -35.40 -20.95
C ARG A 33 -5.80 -34.84 -19.53
N ALA A 34 -5.57 -35.69 -18.53
CA ALA A 34 -5.60 -35.29 -17.14
C ALA A 34 -4.50 -34.27 -16.78
N LYS A 35 -3.29 -34.41 -17.34
CA LYS A 35 -2.21 -33.42 -17.22
C LYS A 35 -2.57 -32.09 -17.87
N ILE A 36 -3.18 -32.11 -19.06
CA ILE A 36 -3.60 -30.87 -19.73
C ILE A 36 -4.69 -30.16 -18.93
N TYR A 37 -5.69 -30.89 -18.40
CA TYR A 37 -6.70 -30.31 -17.52
C TYR A 37 -6.10 -29.72 -16.25
N HIS A 38 -5.12 -30.38 -15.62
CA HIS A 38 -4.42 -29.82 -14.46
C HIS A 38 -3.74 -28.50 -14.81
N ASN A 39 -3.02 -28.46 -15.93
CA ASN A 39 -2.30 -27.27 -16.37
C ASN A 39 -3.25 -26.13 -16.77
N LEU A 40 -4.40 -26.42 -17.39
CA LEU A 40 -5.46 -25.44 -17.64
C LEU A 40 -6.01 -24.90 -16.33
N GLY A 41 -6.33 -25.78 -15.37
CA GLY A 41 -6.79 -25.40 -14.03
C GLY A 41 -5.82 -24.43 -13.36
N TYR A 42 -4.54 -24.77 -13.37
CA TYR A 42 -3.47 -23.91 -12.87
C TYR A 42 -3.39 -22.58 -13.64
N THR A 43 -3.43 -22.60 -14.97
CA THR A 43 -3.32 -21.38 -15.80
C THR A 43 -4.48 -20.41 -15.55
N TYR A 44 -5.72 -20.93 -15.46
CA TYR A 44 -6.88 -20.11 -15.10
C TYR A 44 -6.82 -19.58 -13.67
N SER A 45 -6.17 -20.29 -12.74
CA SER A 45 -5.95 -19.79 -11.38
C SER A 45 -5.00 -18.58 -11.33
N LEU A 46 -3.99 -18.54 -12.21
CA LEU A 46 -3.11 -17.38 -12.36
C LEU A 46 -3.87 -16.17 -12.92
N LEU A 47 -4.90 -16.41 -13.74
CA LEU A 47 -5.85 -15.40 -14.20
C LEU A 47 -6.97 -15.10 -13.17
N LYS A 48 -6.88 -15.65 -11.96
CA LYS A 48 -7.88 -15.53 -10.87
C LYS A 48 -9.29 -16.00 -11.26
N ASN A 49 -9.45 -16.73 -12.36
CA ASN A 49 -10.73 -17.31 -12.74
C ASN A 49 -10.91 -18.64 -12.01
N TYR A 50 -11.22 -18.57 -10.71
CA TYR A 50 -11.23 -19.74 -9.82
C TYR A 50 -12.35 -20.74 -10.15
N GLU A 51 -13.46 -20.29 -10.73
CA GLU A 51 -14.53 -21.18 -11.18
C GLU A 51 -14.08 -22.08 -12.34
N ILE A 52 -13.45 -21.48 -13.35
CA ILE A 52 -12.91 -22.25 -14.48
C ILE A 52 -11.70 -23.10 -14.04
N ALA A 53 -10.85 -22.56 -13.16
CA ALA A 53 -9.72 -23.28 -12.58
C ALA A 53 -10.19 -24.55 -11.84
N LEU A 54 -11.22 -24.41 -11.02
CA LEU A 54 -11.85 -25.52 -10.30
C LEU A 54 -12.48 -26.52 -11.27
N LYS A 55 -13.22 -26.07 -12.29
CA LYS A 55 -13.82 -26.94 -13.30
C LYS A 55 -12.77 -27.85 -13.95
N TYR A 56 -11.67 -27.27 -14.45
CA TYR A 56 -10.61 -28.06 -15.07
C TYR A 56 -9.86 -28.96 -14.07
N SER A 57 -9.68 -28.51 -12.83
CA SER A 57 -9.04 -29.33 -11.79
C SER A 57 -9.88 -30.55 -11.40
N LEU A 58 -11.22 -30.41 -11.38
CA LEU A 58 -12.14 -31.52 -11.17
C LEU A 58 -12.19 -32.48 -12.38
N LEU A 59 -12.11 -31.96 -13.61
CA LEU A 59 -11.97 -32.78 -14.81
C LEU A 59 -10.68 -33.60 -14.78
N SER A 60 -9.57 -32.98 -14.38
CA SER A 60 -8.29 -33.67 -14.16
C SER A 60 -8.42 -34.80 -13.14
N LEU A 61 -9.07 -34.53 -11.99
CA LEU A 61 -9.29 -35.54 -10.96
C LEU A 61 -10.14 -36.71 -11.45
N LYS A 62 -11.19 -36.45 -12.22
CA LYS A 62 -12.06 -37.50 -12.80
C LYS A 62 -11.28 -38.41 -13.75
N SER A 63 -10.43 -37.83 -14.61
CA SER A 63 -9.60 -38.60 -15.54
C SER A 63 -8.52 -39.46 -14.85
N TYR A 64 -8.15 -39.16 -13.59
CA TYR A 64 -7.20 -39.95 -12.81
C TYR A 64 -7.82 -41.04 -11.95
N GLN A 65 -9.14 -41.08 -11.74
CA GLN A 65 -9.78 -42.10 -10.89
C GLN A 65 -9.62 -43.53 -11.44
N GLU A 66 -9.13 -43.68 -12.67
CA GLU A 66 -8.90 -44.95 -13.37
C GLU A 66 -7.44 -45.43 -13.27
N ILE A 67 -6.51 -44.65 -12.70
CA ILE A 67 -5.06 -44.95 -12.65
C ILE A 67 -4.46 -44.52 -11.29
N ASN A 68 -3.62 -45.37 -10.70
CA ASN A 68 -2.96 -45.15 -9.40
C ASN A 68 -1.88 -44.04 -9.48
N PHE A 69 -2.31 -42.78 -9.62
CA PHE A 69 -1.47 -41.62 -9.96
C PHE A 69 -1.02 -40.83 -8.73
N LYS A 70 0.24 -40.39 -8.76
CA LYS A 70 0.95 -39.79 -7.61
C LYS A 70 0.54 -38.34 -7.34
N GLU A 71 -0.03 -37.66 -8.33
CA GLU A 71 -0.34 -36.23 -8.34
C GLU A 71 -1.78 -35.93 -7.89
N ILE A 72 -2.58 -36.96 -7.55
CA ILE A 72 -3.94 -36.79 -7.02
C ILE A 72 -3.94 -35.91 -5.76
N GLY A 73 -2.92 -36.04 -4.90
CA GLY A 73 -2.78 -35.19 -3.71
C GLY A 73 -2.67 -33.70 -4.06
N LEU A 74 -1.85 -33.35 -5.04
CA LEU A 74 -1.67 -31.98 -5.52
C LEU A 74 -2.97 -31.42 -6.12
N ILE A 75 -3.67 -32.21 -6.94
CA ILE A 75 -4.93 -31.79 -7.56
C ILE A 75 -6.01 -31.58 -6.50
N CYS A 76 -6.13 -32.49 -5.52
CA CYS A 76 -7.04 -32.31 -4.39
C CYS A 76 -6.72 -31.03 -3.59
N SER A 77 -5.44 -30.75 -3.36
CA SER A 77 -4.99 -29.54 -2.65
C SER A 77 -5.42 -28.27 -3.40
N ASN A 78 -5.20 -28.24 -4.72
CA ASN A 78 -5.61 -27.12 -5.56
C ASN A 78 -7.14 -26.95 -5.60
N CYS A 79 -7.91 -28.05 -5.74
CA CYS A 79 -9.37 -27.99 -5.66
C CYS A 79 -9.83 -27.42 -4.32
N GLY A 80 -9.26 -27.91 -3.20
CA GLY A 80 -9.56 -27.41 -1.87
C GLY A 80 -9.26 -25.92 -1.72
N PHE A 81 -8.12 -25.46 -2.25
CA PHE A 81 -7.76 -24.05 -2.27
C PHE A 81 -8.71 -23.20 -3.13
N PHE A 82 -9.13 -23.69 -4.31
CA PHE A 82 -10.08 -22.96 -5.16
C PHE A 82 -11.48 -22.90 -4.55
N TYR A 83 -11.95 -23.97 -3.90
CA TYR A 83 -13.18 -23.92 -3.11
C TYR A 83 -13.09 -22.90 -1.98
N PHE A 84 -11.95 -22.82 -1.30
CA PHE A 84 -11.71 -21.81 -0.27
C PHE A 84 -11.78 -20.38 -0.82
N LEU A 85 -11.13 -20.11 -1.95
CA LEU A 85 -11.18 -18.80 -2.62
C LEU A 85 -12.60 -18.43 -3.13
N LEU A 86 -13.42 -19.43 -3.46
CA LEU A 86 -14.83 -19.27 -3.83
C LEU A 86 -15.77 -19.22 -2.61
N ASN A 87 -15.22 -19.13 -1.39
CA ASN A 87 -15.95 -19.11 -0.12
C ASN A 87 -16.84 -20.34 0.13
N LYS A 88 -16.51 -21.49 -0.49
CA LYS A 88 -17.19 -22.78 -0.32
C LYS A 88 -16.47 -23.63 0.73
N LEU A 89 -16.61 -23.24 2.00
CA LEU A 89 -15.76 -23.71 3.10
C LEU A 89 -15.86 -25.23 3.36
N ASP A 90 -17.07 -25.81 3.28
CA ASP A 90 -17.25 -27.25 3.52
C ASP A 90 -16.55 -28.11 2.47
N SER A 91 -16.70 -27.73 1.20
CA SER A 91 -16.01 -28.39 0.09
C SER A 91 -14.49 -28.20 0.19
N ALA A 92 -14.04 -27.00 0.58
CA ALA A 92 -12.62 -26.73 0.77
C ALA A 92 -12.01 -27.68 1.80
N GLU A 93 -12.65 -27.85 2.96
CA GLU A 93 -12.18 -28.71 4.03
C GLU A 93 -12.12 -30.19 3.62
N ILE A 94 -13.14 -30.69 2.91
CA ILE A 94 -13.17 -32.07 2.40
C ILE A 94 -11.98 -32.32 1.47
N PHE A 95 -11.76 -31.43 0.50
CA PHE A 95 -10.70 -31.60 -0.50
C PHE A 95 -9.30 -31.40 0.10
N LEU A 96 -9.11 -30.47 1.02
CA LEU A 96 -7.83 -30.25 1.72
C LEU A 96 -7.46 -31.44 2.61
N ASN A 97 -8.41 -31.99 3.38
CA ASN A 97 -8.16 -33.19 4.18
C ASN A 97 -7.84 -34.39 3.29
N LYS A 98 -8.56 -34.56 2.19
CA LYS A 98 -8.26 -35.60 1.20
C LYS A 98 -6.86 -35.44 0.60
N ALA A 99 -6.44 -34.21 0.32
CA ALA A 99 -5.10 -33.92 -0.18
C ALA A 99 -4.01 -34.35 0.81
N ILE A 100 -4.17 -34.01 2.09
CA ILE A 100 -3.25 -34.41 3.16
C ILE A 100 -3.10 -35.93 3.20
N ILE A 101 -4.21 -36.65 3.35
CA ILE A 101 -4.22 -38.13 3.46
C ILE A 101 -3.49 -38.77 2.26
N ILE A 102 -3.78 -38.29 1.05
CA ILE A 102 -3.17 -38.84 -0.17
C ILE A 102 -1.68 -38.49 -0.23
N SER A 103 -1.30 -37.25 0.07
CA SER A 103 0.11 -36.79 0.02
C SER A 103 0.99 -37.51 1.04
N GLU A 104 0.49 -37.76 2.24
CA GLU A 104 1.18 -38.54 3.28
C GLU A 104 1.33 -40.01 2.85
N LYS A 105 0.29 -40.59 2.25
CA LYS A 105 0.32 -41.97 1.75
C LYS A 105 1.32 -42.13 0.59
N THR A 106 1.39 -41.17 -0.33
CA THR A 106 2.34 -41.22 -1.45
C THR A 106 3.76 -40.85 -1.05
N LYS A 107 3.97 -40.24 0.13
CA LYS A 107 5.25 -39.77 0.66
C LYS A 107 5.98 -38.79 -0.28
N ILE A 108 5.22 -38.04 -1.08
CA ILE A 108 5.77 -37.04 -2.00
C ILE A 108 5.87 -35.73 -1.23
N SER A 109 7.09 -35.37 -0.86
CA SER A 109 7.36 -34.30 0.08
C SER A 109 6.81 -32.94 -0.38
N ASP A 110 6.90 -32.60 -1.68
CA ASP A 110 6.33 -31.37 -2.24
C ASP A 110 4.79 -31.31 -2.11
N HIS A 111 4.11 -32.45 -2.33
CA HIS A 111 2.66 -32.54 -2.17
C HIS A 111 2.26 -32.40 -0.70
N ILE A 112 3.06 -32.95 0.21
CA ILE A 112 2.85 -32.84 1.66
C ILE A 112 2.98 -31.38 2.09
N VAL A 113 4.05 -30.69 1.68
CA VAL A 113 4.27 -29.28 2.00
C VAL A 113 3.10 -28.43 1.51
N ASN A 114 2.71 -28.55 0.23
CA ASN A 114 1.60 -27.77 -0.33
C ASN A 114 0.26 -28.06 0.37
N SER A 115 -0.03 -29.33 0.67
CA SER A 115 -1.28 -29.71 1.35
C SER A 115 -1.35 -29.16 2.77
N TYR A 116 -0.25 -29.27 3.53
CA TYR A 116 -0.18 -28.68 4.87
C TYR A 116 -0.26 -27.15 4.85
N THR A 117 0.41 -26.45 3.94
CA THR A 117 0.34 -24.99 3.87
C THR A 117 -1.05 -24.49 3.50
N ASN A 118 -1.73 -25.14 2.55
CA ASN A 118 -3.08 -24.74 2.15
C ASN A 118 -4.10 -25.02 3.27
N TYR A 119 -3.96 -26.14 3.97
CA TYR A 119 -4.82 -26.43 5.12
C TYR A 119 -4.55 -25.51 6.30
N ALA A 120 -3.28 -25.19 6.57
CA ALA A 120 -2.91 -24.22 7.59
C ALA A 120 -3.47 -22.82 7.30
N LEU A 121 -3.46 -22.40 6.03
CA LEU A 121 -4.08 -21.14 5.59
C LEU A 121 -5.61 -21.15 5.79
N PHE A 122 -6.27 -22.24 5.42
CA PHE A 122 -7.70 -22.44 5.64
C PHE A 122 -8.06 -22.34 7.13
N LEU A 123 -7.29 -23.00 8.00
CA LEU A 123 -7.46 -22.94 9.46
C LEU A 123 -7.22 -21.53 10.02
N ALA A 124 -6.23 -20.79 9.50
CA ALA A 124 -6.01 -19.40 9.89
C ALA A 124 -7.20 -18.51 9.55
N ASN A 125 -7.83 -18.71 8.39
CA ASN A 125 -9.04 -17.98 8.00
C ASN A 125 -10.23 -18.31 8.90
N LYS A 126 -10.36 -19.57 9.33
CA LYS A 126 -11.29 -20.00 10.39
C LYS A 126 -10.92 -19.50 11.80
N LYS A 127 -9.84 -18.73 11.95
CA LYS A 127 -9.29 -18.24 13.22
C LYS A 127 -8.81 -19.35 14.18
N ASP A 128 -8.63 -20.59 13.69
CA ASP A 128 -8.00 -21.68 14.44
C ASP A 128 -6.46 -21.57 14.32
N TYR A 129 -5.92 -20.52 14.92
CA TYR A 129 -4.50 -20.17 14.81
C TYR A 129 -3.57 -21.24 15.39
N ARG A 130 -4.03 -22.01 16.39
CA ARG A 130 -3.25 -23.09 17.00
C ARG A 130 -3.07 -24.26 16.04
N LYS A 131 -4.14 -24.74 15.39
CA LYS A 131 -4.00 -25.81 14.38
C LYS A 131 -3.29 -25.30 13.14
N SER A 132 -3.55 -24.06 12.73
CA SER A 132 -2.81 -23.43 11.63
C SER A 132 -1.30 -23.45 11.89
N PHE A 133 -0.85 -23.00 13.06
CA PHE A 133 0.56 -23.07 13.47
C PHE A 133 1.10 -24.50 13.44
N HIS A 134 0.33 -25.49 13.91
CA HIS A 134 0.74 -26.89 13.87
C HIS A 134 1.03 -27.36 12.44
N PHE A 135 0.12 -27.13 11.49
CA PHE A 135 0.31 -27.54 10.11
C PHE A 135 1.41 -26.75 9.39
N TYR A 136 1.57 -25.45 9.66
CA TYR A 136 2.73 -24.70 9.15
C TYR A 136 4.06 -25.22 9.71
N SER A 137 4.09 -25.67 10.97
CA SER A 137 5.28 -26.27 11.58
C SER A 137 5.62 -27.63 10.96
N LEU A 138 4.60 -28.44 10.63
CA LEU A 138 4.79 -29.69 9.88
C LEU A 138 5.32 -29.41 8.47
N ALA A 139 4.72 -28.46 7.75
CA ALA A 139 5.16 -28.04 6.43
C ALA A 139 6.61 -27.53 6.45
N TYR A 140 6.98 -26.74 7.46
CA TYR A 140 8.33 -26.26 7.67
C TYR A 140 9.34 -27.40 7.84
N LYS A 141 9.02 -28.38 8.70
CA LYS A 141 9.89 -29.54 8.95
C LYS A 141 10.14 -30.34 7.68
N VAL A 142 9.09 -30.61 6.91
CA VAL A 142 9.21 -31.34 5.64
C VAL A 142 9.99 -30.50 4.62
N SER A 143 9.68 -29.20 4.50
CA SER A 143 10.39 -28.28 3.59
C SER A 143 11.89 -28.22 3.86
N LYS A 144 12.32 -28.19 5.12
CA LYS A 144 13.74 -28.21 5.49
C LYS A 144 14.47 -29.53 5.16
N GLN A 145 13.75 -30.63 5.02
CA GLN A 145 14.33 -31.91 4.61
C GLN A 145 14.55 -31.97 3.09
N ILE A 146 13.68 -31.31 2.32
CA ILE A 146 13.73 -31.31 0.84
C ILE A 146 14.69 -30.24 0.33
N PHE A 147 14.54 -29.01 0.81
CA PHE A 147 15.20 -27.85 0.24
C PHE A 147 16.45 -27.51 1.04
N LYS A 148 17.50 -27.05 0.33
CA LYS A 148 18.59 -26.30 0.97
C LYS A 148 17.99 -25.12 1.75
N GLU A 149 18.74 -24.56 2.71
CA GLU A 149 18.24 -23.60 3.72
C GLU A 149 17.38 -22.43 3.20
N LYS A 150 17.40 -22.11 1.90
CA LYS A 150 16.59 -21.08 1.25
C LYS A 150 15.60 -21.66 0.25
N SER A 151 14.31 -21.43 0.49
CA SER A 151 13.24 -21.65 -0.48
C SER A 151 12.02 -20.78 -0.15
N LEU A 152 11.15 -20.56 -1.15
CA LEU A 152 9.89 -19.83 -0.96
C LEU A 152 8.96 -20.53 0.03
N ASN A 153 8.94 -21.87 0.03
CA ASN A 153 8.12 -22.66 0.94
C ASN A 153 8.60 -22.50 2.39
N ILE A 154 9.93 -22.57 2.62
CA ILE A 154 10.53 -22.31 3.92
C ILE A 154 10.19 -20.89 4.39
N SER A 155 10.42 -19.90 3.53
CA SER A 155 10.10 -18.50 3.82
C SER A 155 8.63 -18.30 4.21
N ASN A 156 7.69 -18.88 3.46
CA ASN A 156 6.26 -18.75 3.78
C ASN A 156 5.92 -19.41 5.12
N CYS A 157 6.44 -20.60 5.41
CA CYS A 157 6.18 -21.26 6.69
C CYS A 157 6.75 -20.43 7.86
N GLU A 158 7.99 -19.94 7.75
CA GLU A 158 8.62 -19.11 8.78
C GLU A 158 7.86 -17.81 9.00
N PHE A 159 7.37 -17.17 7.94
CA PHE A 159 6.57 -15.96 8.05
C PHE A 159 5.28 -16.21 8.85
N GLN A 160 4.55 -17.29 8.54
CA GLN A 160 3.29 -17.61 9.21
C GLN A 160 3.50 -18.05 10.67
N ILE A 161 4.59 -18.77 10.94
CA ILE A 161 5.03 -19.07 12.31
C ILE A 161 5.36 -17.77 13.06
N GLY A 162 6.09 -16.84 12.44
CA GLY A 162 6.41 -15.53 13.01
C GLY A 162 5.15 -14.72 13.35
N LYS A 163 4.15 -14.70 12.46
CA LYS A 163 2.84 -14.07 12.71
C LYS A 163 2.11 -14.71 13.89
N TYR A 164 2.16 -16.03 14.04
CA TYR A 164 1.57 -16.70 15.20
C TYR A 164 2.19 -16.22 16.51
N TYR A 165 3.52 -16.08 16.57
CA TYR A 165 4.19 -15.54 17.76
C TYR A 165 3.89 -14.05 17.99
N SER A 166 3.72 -13.25 16.93
CA SER A 166 3.26 -11.86 17.01
C SER A 166 1.87 -11.78 17.68
N LEU A 167 0.94 -12.65 17.28
CA LEU A 167 -0.39 -12.77 17.91
C LEU A 167 -0.34 -13.19 19.38
N LYS A 168 0.68 -13.96 19.77
CA LYS A 168 0.96 -14.34 21.17
C LYS A 168 1.68 -13.26 21.97
N LYS A 169 2.04 -12.13 21.34
CA LYS A 169 2.88 -11.07 21.90
C LYS A 169 4.29 -11.53 22.28
N GLU A 170 4.75 -12.64 21.69
CA GLU A 170 6.13 -13.12 21.84
C GLU A 170 7.00 -12.48 20.75
N TYR A 171 7.14 -11.14 20.83
CA TYR A 171 7.74 -10.35 19.75
C TYR A 171 9.20 -10.72 19.42
N PRO A 172 10.09 -11.05 20.39
CA PRO A 172 11.45 -11.49 20.06
C PRO A 172 11.48 -12.77 19.20
N THR A 173 10.68 -13.77 19.57
CA THR A 173 10.54 -15.03 18.81
C THR A 173 9.93 -14.77 17.44
N SER A 174 8.91 -13.90 17.39
CA SER A 174 8.28 -13.48 16.13
C SER A 174 9.30 -12.86 15.17
N LEU A 175 10.10 -11.89 15.63
CA LEU A 175 11.13 -11.22 14.83
C LEU A 175 12.18 -12.21 14.30
N GLN A 176 12.58 -13.21 15.10
CA GLN A 176 13.51 -14.24 14.63
C GLN A 176 12.95 -15.03 13.45
N TYR A 177 11.69 -15.47 13.51
CA TYR A 177 11.07 -16.22 12.41
C TYR A 177 10.77 -15.34 11.21
N ILE A 178 10.29 -14.12 11.41
CA ILE A 178 10.08 -13.15 10.32
C ILE A 178 11.42 -12.84 9.62
N HIS A 179 12.50 -12.68 10.37
CA HIS A 179 13.81 -12.41 9.79
C HIS A 179 14.37 -13.61 9.02
N LYS A 180 14.23 -14.84 9.54
CA LYS A 180 14.57 -16.07 8.79
C LYS A 180 13.78 -16.16 7.49
N SER A 181 12.49 -15.80 7.51
CA SER A 181 11.67 -15.76 6.31
C SER A 181 12.25 -14.84 5.22
N ILE A 182 12.82 -13.70 5.60
CA ILE A 182 13.52 -12.79 4.67
C ILE A 182 14.78 -13.46 4.13
N ILE A 183 15.62 -14.08 4.98
CA ILE A 183 16.84 -14.80 4.57
C ILE A 183 16.52 -15.93 3.59
N SER A 184 15.49 -16.72 3.86
CA SER A 184 15.07 -17.82 2.98
C SER A 184 14.45 -17.35 1.67
N LYS A 185 13.92 -16.12 1.62
CA LYS A 185 13.34 -15.51 0.42
C LYS A 185 14.38 -14.81 -0.45
N VAL A 186 15.29 -14.06 0.16
CA VAL A 186 16.26 -13.21 -0.53
C VAL A 186 17.58 -13.96 -0.63
N HIS A 187 17.90 -14.44 -1.84
CA HIS A 187 19.05 -15.30 -2.10
C HIS A 187 20.37 -14.71 -1.58
N ASP A 188 20.61 -13.42 -1.82
CA ASP A 188 21.89 -12.75 -1.49
C ASP A 188 21.92 -12.13 -0.09
N PHE A 189 20.91 -12.38 0.75
CA PHE A 189 20.82 -11.84 2.11
C PHE A 189 21.00 -12.94 3.15
N ASN A 190 22.05 -12.86 3.98
CA ASN A 190 22.41 -13.87 4.99
C ASN A 190 22.75 -13.30 6.36
N ASP A 191 22.61 -11.99 6.56
CA ASP A 191 22.83 -11.37 7.87
C ASP A 191 21.76 -11.90 8.85
N SER A 192 22.19 -12.42 10.00
CA SER A 192 21.34 -13.06 11.00
C SER A 192 20.79 -12.08 12.05
N SER A 193 21.25 -10.83 12.04
CA SER A 193 20.75 -9.79 12.93
C SER A 193 19.34 -9.39 12.54
N ILE A 194 18.37 -9.56 13.44
CA ILE A 194 16.99 -9.11 13.20
C ILE A 194 16.89 -7.61 12.87
N TYR A 195 17.91 -6.82 13.21
CA TYR A 195 18.00 -5.38 12.94
C TYR A 195 18.53 -5.03 11.54
N SER A 196 19.04 -6.00 10.78
CA SER A 196 19.52 -5.80 9.41
C SER A 196 18.39 -5.98 8.39
N ASN A 197 18.52 -5.33 7.23
CA ASN A 197 17.55 -5.43 6.14
C ASN A 197 18.25 -5.79 4.82
N PRO A 198 17.55 -6.39 3.84
CA PRO A 198 18.11 -6.66 2.53
C PRO A 198 18.56 -5.40 1.78
N SER A 199 19.46 -5.58 0.82
CA SER A 199 19.96 -4.49 -0.03
C SER A 199 18.82 -3.81 -0.82
N PRO A 200 18.74 -2.47 -0.85
CA PRO A 200 17.73 -1.73 -1.60
C PRO A 200 17.81 -1.92 -3.13
N HIS A 201 18.86 -2.58 -3.63
CA HIS A 201 19.10 -2.79 -5.06
C HIS A 201 18.45 -4.06 -5.63
N ILE A 202 17.84 -4.91 -4.81
CA ILE A 202 17.09 -6.07 -5.34
C ILE A 202 15.73 -5.63 -5.91
N PHE A 203 15.18 -6.45 -6.82
CA PHE A 203 13.79 -6.28 -7.26
C PHE A 203 12.85 -7.02 -6.29
N PRO A 204 11.95 -6.30 -5.60
CA PRO A 204 11.06 -6.89 -4.60
C PRO A 204 9.87 -7.61 -5.23
N ASP A 205 9.11 -8.34 -4.41
CA ASP A 205 7.77 -8.79 -4.74
C ASP A 205 6.79 -8.44 -3.60
N ILE A 206 5.49 -8.61 -3.85
CA ILE A 206 4.44 -8.29 -2.88
C ILE A 206 4.62 -9.07 -1.56
N ARG A 207 5.09 -10.32 -1.62
CA ARG A 207 5.31 -11.13 -0.41
C ARG A 207 6.43 -10.58 0.44
N LEU A 208 7.50 -10.07 -0.17
CA LEU A 208 8.60 -9.43 0.57
C LEU A 208 8.10 -8.17 1.29
N LEU A 209 7.23 -7.39 0.64
CA LEU A 209 6.61 -6.22 1.29
C LEU A 209 5.77 -6.63 2.50
N GLU A 210 4.95 -7.67 2.39
CA GLU A 210 4.15 -8.21 3.51
C GLU A 210 5.04 -8.61 4.69
N ILE A 211 6.15 -9.31 4.42
CA ILE A 211 7.10 -9.76 5.45
C ILE A 211 7.79 -8.57 6.14
N LEU A 212 8.25 -7.57 5.37
CA LEU A 212 8.92 -6.38 5.92
C LEU A 212 7.95 -5.50 6.73
N GLN A 213 6.70 -5.36 6.28
CA GLN A 213 5.68 -4.64 7.04
C GLN A 213 5.41 -5.30 8.39
N GLU A 214 5.26 -6.62 8.43
CA GLU A 214 5.07 -7.37 9.67
C GLU A 214 6.29 -7.25 10.60
N LYS A 215 7.50 -7.31 10.03
CA LYS A 215 8.74 -7.06 10.78
C LYS A 215 8.72 -5.70 11.46
N ALA A 216 8.38 -4.65 10.73
CA ALA A 216 8.27 -3.30 11.27
C ALA A 216 7.17 -3.20 12.35
N ARG A 217 5.99 -3.80 12.13
CA ARG A 217 4.90 -3.81 13.12
C ARG A 217 5.32 -4.51 14.41
N THR A 218 6.05 -5.63 14.28
CA THR A 218 6.56 -6.40 15.42
C THR A 218 7.62 -5.61 16.18
N PHE A 219 8.49 -4.86 15.49
CA PHE A 219 9.42 -3.93 16.14
C PHE A 219 8.72 -2.77 16.86
N GLU A 220 7.69 -2.16 16.28
CA GLU A 220 6.90 -1.13 16.96
C GLU A 220 6.24 -1.67 18.23
N ALA A 221 5.71 -2.90 18.17
CA ALA A 221 5.10 -3.56 19.32
C ALA A 221 6.14 -3.86 20.41
N LEU A 222 7.30 -4.41 20.04
CA LEU A 222 8.41 -4.63 20.97
C LEU A 222 8.93 -3.33 21.57
N GLY A 223 8.97 -2.24 20.78
CA GLY A 223 9.37 -0.90 21.23
C GLY A 223 8.46 -0.30 22.30
N LYS A 224 7.22 -0.80 22.44
CA LYS A 224 6.33 -0.44 23.56
C LYS A 224 6.68 -1.17 24.85
N GLU A 225 7.37 -2.30 24.77
CA GLU A 225 7.74 -3.13 25.93
C GLU A 225 9.19 -2.87 26.39
N GLU A 226 10.13 -2.75 25.45
CA GLU A 226 11.55 -2.58 25.74
C GLU A 226 12.30 -1.82 24.64
N ASN A 227 13.48 -1.28 24.99
CA ASN A 227 14.45 -0.71 24.05
C ASN A 227 13.83 0.22 22.98
N LYS A 228 12.89 1.07 23.40
CA LYS A 228 11.98 1.85 22.51
C LYS A 228 12.69 2.51 21.34
N GLN A 229 13.75 3.29 21.58
CA GLN A 229 14.49 3.99 20.52
C GLN A 229 15.12 3.01 19.51
N LYS A 230 15.76 1.93 19.99
CA LYS A 230 16.41 0.93 19.12
C LYS A 230 15.39 0.23 18.23
N ASN A 231 14.26 -0.17 18.80
CA ASN A 231 13.20 -0.87 18.10
C ASN A 231 12.45 0.05 17.13
N LEU A 232 12.20 1.31 17.48
CA LEU A 232 11.64 2.30 16.56
C LEU A 232 12.59 2.63 15.41
N ASN A 233 13.90 2.72 15.65
CA ASN A 233 14.89 2.88 14.57
C ASN A 233 14.89 1.68 13.60
N ALA A 234 14.74 0.46 14.12
CA ALA A 234 14.63 -0.74 13.31
C ALA A 234 13.32 -0.80 12.51
N ALA A 235 12.19 -0.38 13.10
CA ALA A 235 10.92 -0.25 12.41
C ALA A 235 11.01 0.82 11.30
N LEU A 236 11.59 1.97 11.61
CA LEU A 236 11.79 3.08 10.67
C LEU A 236 12.64 2.61 9.47
N SER A 237 13.81 2.02 9.70
CA SER A 237 14.68 1.56 8.61
C SER A 237 14.02 0.49 7.74
N THR A 238 13.23 -0.39 8.34
CA THR A 238 12.48 -1.44 7.64
C THR A 238 11.35 -0.86 6.79
N LEU A 239 10.62 0.14 7.29
CA LEU A 239 9.57 0.82 6.53
C LEU A 239 10.12 1.72 5.43
N LYS A 240 11.26 2.40 5.66
CA LYS A 240 11.96 3.16 4.60
C LYS A 240 12.31 2.23 3.43
N LEU A 241 12.84 1.04 3.71
CA LEU A 241 13.10 0.03 2.68
C LEU A 241 11.82 -0.46 2.00
N THR A 242 10.75 -0.66 2.78
CA THR A 242 9.46 -1.10 2.25
C THR A 242 8.87 -0.07 1.28
N ALA A 243 8.90 1.22 1.63
CA ALA A 243 8.46 2.31 0.76
C ALA A 243 9.29 2.37 -0.53
N HIS A 244 10.61 2.25 -0.43
CA HIS A 244 11.51 2.17 -1.59
C HIS A 244 11.16 0.99 -2.52
N TYR A 245 10.93 -0.19 -1.96
CA TYR A 245 10.51 -1.35 -2.73
C TYR A 245 9.12 -1.21 -3.36
N MET A 246 8.19 -0.53 -2.69
CA MET A 246 6.88 -0.25 -3.26
C MET A 246 6.99 0.65 -4.50
N GLU A 247 7.90 1.62 -4.49
CA GLU A 247 8.10 2.46 -5.68
C GLU A 247 8.74 1.71 -6.84
N LYS A 248 9.69 0.82 -6.55
CA LYS A 248 10.21 -0.12 -7.57
C LYS A 248 9.09 -0.97 -8.18
N LEU A 249 8.16 -1.45 -7.36
CA LEU A 249 6.99 -2.19 -7.85
C LEU A 249 6.05 -1.29 -8.66
N ARG A 250 5.75 -0.07 -8.21
CA ARG A 250 4.84 0.85 -8.90
C ARG A 250 5.27 1.11 -10.33
N ILE A 251 6.58 1.30 -10.55
CA ILE A 251 7.16 1.53 -11.88
C ILE A 251 6.99 0.30 -12.79
N GLY A 252 6.89 -0.91 -12.22
CA GLY A 252 6.83 -2.19 -12.93
C GLY A 252 5.42 -2.72 -13.27
N TYR A 253 4.38 -2.42 -12.49
CA TYR A 253 3.03 -2.97 -12.73
C TYR A 253 2.21 -2.13 -13.74
N GLN A 254 1.74 -2.77 -14.82
CA GLN A 254 0.76 -2.19 -15.75
C GLN A 254 -0.70 -2.48 -15.36
N ASN A 255 -0.92 -3.47 -14.49
CA ASN A 255 -2.24 -3.93 -14.04
C ASN A 255 -2.84 -2.93 -13.02
N GLU A 256 -4.07 -2.46 -13.28
CA GLU A 256 -4.82 -1.53 -12.43
C GLU A 256 -5.03 -2.03 -10.99
N GLU A 257 -5.35 -3.31 -10.75
CA GLU A 257 -5.51 -3.88 -9.39
C GLU A 257 -4.20 -3.89 -8.59
N SER A 258 -3.07 -4.15 -9.24
CA SER A 258 -1.77 -4.16 -8.56
C SER A 258 -1.34 -2.73 -8.22
N LYS A 259 -1.64 -1.76 -9.09
CA LYS A 259 -1.53 -0.34 -8.77
C LYS A 259 -2.43 0.04 -7.60
N LEU A 260 -3.71 -0.36 -7.62
CA LEU A 260 -4.65 -0.09 -6.53
C LEU A 260 -4.19 -0.71 -5.20
N PHE A 261 -3.64 -1.93 -5.20
CA PHE A 261 -3.06 -2.55 -4.00
C PHE A 261 -1.84 -1.80 -3.48
N ILE A 262 -0.94 -1.35 -4.38
CA ILE A 262 0.23 -0.56 -4.02
C ILE A 262 -0.21 0.80 -3.44
N SER A 263 -1.12 1.50 -4.11
CA SER A 263 -1.64 2.80 -3.68
C SER A 263 -2.42 2.71 -2.36
N ALA A 264 -3.18 1.64 -2.12
CA ALA A 264 -3.90 1.44 -0.86
C ALA A 264 -2.96 1.17 0.33
N ASN A 265 -1.88 0.40 0.14
CA ASN A 265 -0.91 0.11 1.21
C ASN A 265 0.08 1.26 1.46
N GLU A 266 0.29 2.13 0.48
CA GLU A 266 1.27 3.21 0.56
C GLU A 266 0.91 4.22 1.65
N SER A 267 -0.37 4.60 1.73
CA SER A 267 -0.85 5.54 2.74
C SER A 267 -0.59 5.01 4.17
N ASP A 268 -0.87 3.74 4.46
CA ASP A 268 -0.59 3.13 5.78
C ASP A 268 0.90 3.20 6.14
N ILE A 269 1.79 2.92 5.18
CA ILE A 269 3.24 2.92 5.41
C ILE A 269 3.74 4.33 5.69
N TYR A 270 3.36 5.33 4.89
CA TYR A 270 3.80 6.70 5.14
C TYR A 270 3.22 7.26 6.43
N HIS A 271 1.96 6.96 6.77
CA HIS A 271 1.37 7.37 8.04
C HIS A 271 2.14 6.76 9.22
N ARG A 272 2.53 5.48 9.15
CA ARG A 272 3.38 4.87 10.19
C ARG A 272 4.76 5.50 10.25
N LEU A 273 5.37 5.81 9.10
CA LEU A 273 6.65 6.53 9.04
C LEU A 273 6.55 7.91 9.73
N VAL A 274 5.49 8.68 9.50
CA VAL A 274 5.24 9.96 10.20
C VAL A 274 5.23 9.75 11.71
N SER A 275 4.44 8.76 12.18
CA SER A 275 4.29 8.50 13.62
C SER A 275 5.60 8.04 14.27
N ILE A 276 6.32 7.11 13.64
CA ILE A 276 7.61 6.61 14.15
C ILE A 276 8.65 7.73 14.19
N SER A 277 8.76 8.52 13.12
CA SER A 277 9.68 9.66 13.06
C SER A 277 9.36 10.67 14.17
N TYR A 278 8.11 11.06 14.36
CA TYR A 278 7.74 11.94 15.47
C TYR A 278 8.07 11.33 16.84
N ASN A 279 7.77 10.04 17.05
CA ASN A 279 8.10 9.35 18.30
C ASN A 279 9.62 9.35 18.55
N LEU A 280 10.44 9.14 17.53
CA LEU A 280 11.90 9.22 17.64
C LEU A 280 12.35 10.65 17.98
N TYR A 281 11.77 11.67 17.35
CA TYR A 281 12.02 13.07 17.74
C TYR A 281 11.72 13.32 19.21
N THR A 282 10.58 12.86 19.72
CA THR A 282 10.25 13.05 21.15
C THR A 282 11.21 12.34 22.10
N LEU A 283 11.87 11.27 21.64
CA LEU A 283 12.83 10.51 22.43
C LEU A 283 14.24 11.10 22.37
N THR A 284 14.68 11.61 21.21
CA THR A 284 16.07 12.01 20.98
C THR A 284 16.27 13.52 20.88
N SER A 285 15.20 14.28 20.66
CA SER A 285 15.23 15.71 20.30
C SER A 285 16.00 16.02 19.00
N GLU A 286 16.32 15.02 18.18
CA GLU A 286 17.02 15.21 16.90
C GLU A 286 16.05 15.75 15.84
N LYS A 287 16.26 17.00 15.41
CA LYS A 287 15.39 17.70 14.45
C LYS A 287 15.23 16.98 13.10
N GLN A 288 16.20 16.16 12.69
CA GLN A 288 16.11 15.37 11.46
C GLN A 288 14.85 14.51 11.44
N TYR A 289 14.42 13.97 12.58
CA TYR A 289 13.19 13.16 12.62
C TYR A 289 11.91 13.99 12.41
N LEU A 290 11.90 15.30 12.68
CA LEU A 290 10.77 16.17 12.31
C LEU A 290 10.75 16.44 10.81
N ASP A 291 11.92 16.69 10.22
CA ASP A 291 12.05 16.88 8.77
C ASP A 291 11.61 15.59 8.03
N ASP A 292 12.04 14.42 8.49
CA ASP A 292 11.60 13.11 8.00
C ASP A 292 10.07 12.93 8.14
N ALA A 293 9.49 13.31 9.29
CA ALA A 293 8.05 13.20 9.50
C ALA A 293 7.25 14.07 8.51
N PHE A 294 7.73 15.29 8.23
CA PHE A 294 7.11 16.15 7.22
C PHE A 294 7.26 15.58 5.81
N GLU A 295 8.46 15.10 5.45
CA GLU A 295 8.69 14.49 4.13
C GLU A 295 7.74 13.30 3.90
N TYR A 296 7.56 12.42 4.89
CA TYR A 296 6.64 11.29 4.76
C TYR A 296 5.17 11.68 4.72
N ALA A 297 4.77 12.74 5.42
CA ALA A 297 3.43 13.32 5.34
C ALA A 297 3.14 13.89 3.95
N GLU A 298 4.11 14.54 3.33
CA GLU A 298 3.97 15.07 1.97
C GLU A 298 4.02 13.96 0.91
N ARG A 299 4.87 12.94 1.08
CA ARG A 299 4.91 11.76 0.18
C ARG A 299 3.57 11.02 0.15
N SER A 300 2.88 10.90 1.29
CA SER A 300 1.56 10.22 1.33
C SER A 300 0.50 10.93 0.50
N LYS A 301 0.57 12.26 0.36
CA LYS A 301 -0.37 13.08 -0.43
C LYS A 301 0.06 13.21 -1.88
N TYR A 302 1.37 13.41 -2.12
CA TYR A 302 1.90 13.66 -3.45
C TYR A 302 1.89 12.41 -4.34
N GLY A 303 2.02 11.19 -3.78
CA GLY A 303 2.09 9.96 -4.56
C GLY A 303 0.93 9.75 -5.55
N ILE A 304 -0.32 9.99 -5.10
CA ILE A 304 -1.53 9.84 -5.91
C ILE A 304 -1.69 11.01 -6.91
N LEU A 305 -1.45 12.24 -6.46
CA LEU A 305 -1.54 13.44 -7.31
C LEU A 305 -0.50 13.42 -8.43
N ARG A 306 0.70 12.88 -8.16
CA ARG A 306 1.74 12.64 -9.16
C ARG A 306 1.26 11.65 -10.23
N GLU A 307 0.61 10.55 -9.85
CA GLU A 307 0.10 9.57 -10.82
C GLU A 307 -0.93 10.20 -11.77
N LEU A 308 -1.89 10.96 -11.22
CA LEU A 308 -2.90 11.67 -12.01
C LEU A 308 -2.27 12.70 -12.97
N ARG A 309 -1.28 13.47 -12.51
CA ARG A 309 -0.55 14.44 -13.33
C ARG A 309 0.26 13.76 -14.44
N ASN A 310 0.90 12.65 -14.13
CA ASN A 310 1.77 11.93 -15.04
C ASN A 310 0.99 11.27 -16.17
N GLU A 311 -0.21 10.75 -15.91
CA GLU A 311 -1.04 10.16 -16.97
C GLU A 311 -1.57 11.18 -17.99
N GLU A 312 -1.90 12.40 -17.56
CA GLU A 312 -2.30 13.48 -18.48
C GLU A 312 -1.11 14.03 -19.29
N GLN A 313 0.01 14.29 -18.63
CA GLN A 313 1.15 14.98 -19.25
C GLN A 313 2.08 14.05 -20.06
N ALA A 314 2.21 12.76 -19.69
CA ALA A 314 3.07 11.81 -20.40
C ALA A 314 2.51 11.42 -21.78
N ARG A 315 1.18 11.46 -21.98
CA ARG A 315 0.54 11.16 -23.27
C ARG A 315 0.92 12.16 -24.37
N SER A 316 1.44 13.33 -24.01
CA SER A 316 1.78 14.42 -24.91
C SER A 316 3.28 14.79 -24.94
N PHE A 317 4.15 14.02 -24.27
CA PHE A 317 5.56 14.42 -24.13
C PHE A 317 6.35 14.21 -25.42
N ALA A 318 6.39 15.25 -26.28
CA ALA A 318 7.20 15.31 -27.48
C ALA A 318 8.68 15.53 -27.09
N GLY A 319 9.51 14.48 -27.16
CA GLY A 319 10.96 14.64 -26.95
C GLY A 319 11.73 13.36 -26.62
N VAL A 320 11.08 12.31 -26.13
CA VAL A 320 11.75 11.03 -25.85
C VAL A 320 11.62 10.10 -27.07
N PRO A 321 12.73 9.56 -27.61
CA PRO A 321 12.67 8.63 -28.73
C PRO A 321 11.88 7.36 -28.41
N ASP A 322 11.12 6.86 -29.39
CA ASP A 322 10.36 5.60 -29.27
C ASP A 322 11.24 4.42 -28.83
N SER A 323 12.52 4.40 -29.24
CA SER A 323 13.47 3.36 -28.84
C SER A 323 13.70 3.30 -27.33
N ILE A 324 13.71 4.46 -26.65
CA ILE A 324 13.85 4.54 -25.19
C ILE A 324 12.57 4.04 -24.50
N LEU A 325 11.40 4.46 -25.00
CA LEU A 325 10.10 4.04 -24.45
C LEU A 325 9.87 2.53 -24.63
N VAL A 326 10.26 1.97 -25.78
CA VAL A 326 10.21 0.53 -26.04
C VAL A 326 11.19 -0.24 -25.16
N LYS A 327 12.42 0.26 -24.96
CA LYS A 327 13.39 -0.36 -24.06
C LYS A 327 12.88 -0.37 -22.61
N GLU A 328 12.33 0.74 -22.15
CA GLU A 328 11.73 0.85 -20.81
C GLU A 328 10.59 -0.17 -20.64
N ARG A 329 9.68 -0.23 -21.61
CA ARG A 329 8.54 -1.17 -21.59
C ARG A 329 9.01 -2.62 -21.55
N ARG A 330 9.98 -2.99 -22.40
CA ARG A 330 10.55 -4.34 -22.47
C ARG A 330 11.17 -4.79 -21.15
N ILE A 331 11.97 -3.93 -20.51
CA ILE A 331 12.60 -4.24 -19.22
C ILE A 331 11.51 -4.49 -18.16
N LYS A 332 10.48 -3.64 -18.11
CA LYS A 332 9.37 -3.79 -17.18
C LYS A 332 8.58 -5.07 -17.37
N GLU A 333 8.18 -5.36 -18.62
CA GLU A 333 7.45 -6.58 -18.95
C GLU A 333 8.25 -7.84 -18.59
N ARG A 334 9.57 -7.81 -18.82
CA ARG A 334 10.45 -8.92 -18.47
C ARG A 334 10.59 -9.10 -16.96
N LEU A 335 10.85 -8.03 -16.20
CA LEU A 335 10.89 -8.05 -14.73
C LEU A 335 9.56 -8.56 -14.14
N TYR A 336 8.43 -8.12 -14.68
CA TYR A 336 7.11 -8.60 -14.28
C TYR A 336 6.93 -10.10 -14.56
N SER A 337 7.28 -10.56 -15.77
CA SER A 337 7.16 -11.98 -16.14
C SER A 337 8.02 -12.88 -15.23
N LEU A 338 9.24 -12.45 -14.91
CA LEU A 338 10.18 -13.21 -14.07
C LEU A 338 9.72 -13.22 -12.62
N SER A 339 9.33 -12.07 -12.06
CA SER A 339 8.84 -11.97 -10.67
C SER A 339 7.49 -12.68 -10.47
N GLY A 340 6.60 -12.67 -11.47
CA GLY A 340 5.33 -13.41 -11.44
C GLY A 340 5.51 -14.92 -11.64
N GLY A 341 6.40 -15.34 -12.54
CA GLY A 341 6.68 -16.75 -12.86
C GLY A 341 7.30 -17.54 -11.72
N VAL A 342 8.02 -16.86 -10.80
CA VAL A 342 8.61 -17.47 -9.59
C VAL A 342 7.55 -18.11 -8.67
N ARG A 343 6.27 -17.70 -8.74
CA ARG A 343 5.17 -18.32 -7.97
C ARG A 343 4.81 -19.74 -8.44
N GLY A 344 5.23 -20.14 -9.64
CA GLY A 344 4.85 -21.41 -10.27
C GLY A 344 5.97 -22.43 -10.42
N ILE A 345 7.17 -22.13 -9.94
CA ILE A 345 8.29 -23.06 -10.04
C ILE A 345 8.13 -24.08 -8.91
N ALA A 346 7.79 -25.31 -9.28
CA ALA A 346 7.92 -26.46 -8.40
C ALA A 346 9.33 -26.45 -7.81
N ALA A 347 9.40 -26.65 -6.50
CA ALA A 347 10.54 -26.28 -5.68
C ALA A 347 11.82 -27.12 -5.93
N GLU A 348 11.78 -28.02 -6.91
CA GLU A 348 12.89 -28.87 -7.35
C GLU A 348 13.92 -28.16 -8.25
N ASP A 349 13.58 -27.03 -8.89
CA ASP A 349 14.45 -26.41 -9.91
C ASP A 349 15.28 -25.22 -9.39
N THR A 350 16.09 -25.48 -8.36
CA THR A 350 17.01 -24.48 -7.76
C THR A 350 17.99 -23.86 -8.78
N GLY A 351 18.32 -24.59 -9.86
CA GLY A 351 19.15 -24.09 -10.95
C GLY A 351 18.46 -23.04 -11.81
N ASN A 352 17.17 -23.21 -12.10
CA ASN A 352 16.39 -22.20 -12.80
C ASN A 352 16.08 -20.98 -11.93
N LEU A 353 15.86 -21.14 -10.62
CA LEU A 353 15.66 -20.00 -9.71
C LEU A 353 16.89 -19.08 -9.64
N LYS A 354 18.10 -19.66 -9.58
CA LYS A 354 19.34 -18.86 -9.59
C LYS A 354 19.47 -18.04 -10.88
N LYS A 355 19.25 -18.66 -12.04
CA LYS A 355 19.29 -17.97 -13.34
C LYS A 355 18.24 -16.86 -13.45
N ILE A 356 17.03 -17.10 -12.94
CA ILE A 356 15.96 -16.09 -12.92
C ILE A 356 16.36 -14.92 -12.03
N ASN A 357 16.92 -15.17 -10.85
CA ASN A 357 17.38 -14.10 -9.96
C ASN A 357 18.55 -13.30 -10.58
N GLU A 358 19.49 -13.98 -11.24
CA GLU A 358 20.57 -13.32 -12.00
C GLU A 358 20.01 -12.43 -13.12
N GLU A 359 19.02 -12.92 -13.88
CA GLU A 359 18.36 -12.14 -14.93
C GLU A 359 17.59 -10.94 -14.37
N ILE A 360 16.85 -11.13 -13.27
CA ILE A 360 16.18 -10.04 -12.55
C ILE A 360 17.19 -8.99 -12.10
N PHE A 361 18.33 -9.40 -11.56
CA PHE A 361 19.40 -8.49 -11.12
C PHE A 361 19.96 -7.70 -12.30
N THR A 362 20.31 -8.37 -13.41
CA THR A 362 20.79 -7.70 -14.63
C THR A 362 19.77 -6.69 -15.17
N LEU A 363 18.49 -7.07 -15.27
CA LEU A 363 17.43 -6.18 -15.74
C LEU A 363 17.19 -5.00 -14.78
N THR A 364 17.37 -5.21 -13.48
CA THR A 364 17.28 -4.14 -12.47
C THR A 364 18.41 -3.11 -12.68
N LEU A 365 19.64 -3.58 -12.90
CA LEU A 365 20.77 -2.69 -13.23
C LEU A 365 20.55 -1.97 -14.56
N GLU A 366 20.02 -2.64 -15.58
CA GLU A 366 19.66 -2.02 -16.86
C GLU A 366 18.59 -0.93 -16.70
N GLN A 367 17.58 -1.18 -15.86
CA GLN A 367 16.54 -0.21 -15.54
C GLN A 367 17.12 1.02 -14.86
N GLU A 368 17.95 0.82 -13.83
CA GLU A 368 18.60 1.91 -13.11
C GLU A 368 19.51 2.74 -14.03
N ALA A 369 20.24 2.09 -14.94
CA ALA A 369 21.05 2.77 -15.94
C ALA A 369 20.20 3.57 -16.95
N LEU A 370 19.05 3.02 -17.38
CA LEU A 370 18.13 3.72 -18.26
C LEU A 370 17.51 4.96 -17.58
N ILE A 371 17.13 4.85 -16.31
CA ILE A 371 16.60 5.97 -15.52
C ILE A 371 17.64 7.09 -15.40
N ARG A 372 18.90 6.75 -15.05
CA ARG A 372 20.01 7.73 -15.02
C ARG A 372 20.28 8.38 -16.39
N HIS A 373 20.15 7.62 -17.47
CA HIS A 373 20.27 8.18 -18.81
C HIS A 373 19.13 9.17 -19.11
N MET A 374 17.90 8.86 -18.70
CA MET A 374 16.75 9.76 -18.85
C MET A 374 16.87 11.00 -17.98
N GLU A 375 17.40 10.88 -16.76
CA GLU A 375 17.69 12.03 -15.89
C GLU A 375 18.61 13.05 -16.56
N LYS A 376 19.64 12.55 -17.28
CA LYS A 376 20.64 13.39 -17.94
C LYS A 376 20.17 13.95 -19.29
N GLU A 377 19.64 13.11 -20.17
CA GLU A 377 19.33 13.48 -21.56
C GLU A 377 17.89 13.95 -21.77
N TYR A 378 16.96 13.56 -20.88
CA TYR A 378 15.54 13.90 -20.96
C TYR A 378 15.00 14.40 -19.60
N PRO A 379 15.61 15.46 -19.01
CA PRO A 379 15.36 15.87 -17.62
C PRO A 379 13.90 16.22 -17.33
N ASP A 380 13.16 16.76 -18.31
CA ASP A 380 11.74 17.07 -18.15
C ASP A 380 10.86 15.81 -18.15
N TYR A 381 11.18 14.80 -18.96
CA TYR A 381 10.51 13.49 -18.90
C TYR A 381 10.84 12.76 -17.59
N TYR A 382 12.11 12.82 -17.17
CA TYR A 382 12.52 12.27 -15.89
C TYR A 382 11.78 12.94 -14.73
N ARG A 383 11.71 14.27 -14.72
CA ARG A 383 10.98 15.05 -13.70
C ARG A 383 9.51 14.71 -13.65
N LEU A 384 8.91 14.44 -14.80
CA LEU A 384 7.55 13.98 -14.85
C LEU A 384 7.43 12.60 -14.17
N LYS A 385 8.25 11.64 -14.61
CA LYS A 385 7.98 10.22 -14.39
C LYS A 385 8.64 9.63 -13.13
N TYR A 386 9.81 10.10 -12.75
CA TYR A 386 10.65 9.49 -11.71
C TYR A 386 11.01 10.43 -10.57
N ASP A 387 10.89 11.75 -10.76
CA ASP A 387 11.17 12.69 -9.69
C ASP A 387 10.14 12.53 -8.55
N ASP A 388 10.67 12.06 -7.43
CA ASP A 388 9.98 11.88 -6.16
C ASP A 388 10.35 12.98 -5.17
N HIS A 389 10.98 14.06 -5.63
CA HIS A 389 11.31 15.20 -4.79
C HIS A 389 10.06 15.77 -4.14
N VAL A 390 10.12 15.82 -2.81
CA VAL A 390 9.15 16.46 -1.95
C VAL A 390 9.84 17.68 -1.35
N VAL A 391 9.11 18.78 -1.26
CA VAL A 391 9.67 20.01 -0.68
C VAL A 391 10.11 19.75 0.76
N SER A 392 11.31 20.18 1.14
CA SER A 392 11.73 20.12 2.55
C SER A 392 11.14 21.28 3.35
N PRO A 393 11.07 21.19 4.69
CA PRO A 393 10.64 22.33 5.51
C PRO A 393 11.48 23.58 5.19
N LYS A 394 12.81 23.46 5.11
CA LYS A 394 13.71 24.57 4.79
C LYS A 394 13.43 25.18 3.42
N GLU A 395 13.23 24.36 2.38
CA GLU A 395 12.86 24.85 1.05
C GLU A 395 11.54 25.61 1.07
N LEU A 396 10.55 25.08 1.79
CA LEU A 396 9.26 25.72 1.96
C LEU A 396 9.40 27.07 2.69
N GLN A 397 10.21 27.13 3.75
CA GLN A 397 10.51 28.39 4.46
C GLN A 397 11.08 29.46 3.51
N TYR A 398 11.96 29.10 2.57
CA TYR A 398 12.47 30.04 1.56
C TYR A 398 11.40 30.51 0.56
N LYS A 399 10.37 29.70 0.31
CA LYS A 399 9.27 30.00 -0.63
C LYS A 399 8.10 30.75 0.01
N LEU A 400 7.99 30.72 1.33
CA LEU A 400 6.99 31.47 2.09
C LEU A 400 7.44 32.93 2.29
N ASN A 401 6.50 33.85 2.14
CA ASN A 401 6.73 35.25 2.53
C ASN A 401 6.45 35.46 4.03
N ASN A 402 6.82 36.62 4.58
CA ASN A 402 6.69 36.89 6.03
C ASN A 402 5.24 36.92 6.53
N LYS A 403 4.25 36.94 5.62
CA LYS A 403 2.82 36.95 5.92
C LYS A 403 2.14 35.62 5.66
N GLU A 404 2.85 34.59 5.19
CA GLU A 404 2.29 33.28 4.88
C GLU A 404 2.64 32.27 5.97
N ILE A 405 1.64 31.49 6.35
CA ILE A 405 1.75 30.38 7.29
C ILE A 405 1.16 29.17 6.60
N LEU A 406 1.90 28.08 6.53
CA LEU A 406 1.39 26.82 6.01
C LEU A 406 1.07 25.89 7.19
N LEU A 407 -0.18 25.43 7.24
CA LEU A 407 -0.64 24.37 8.12
C LEU A 407 -0.91 23.14 7.29
N GLU A 408 -0.13 22.09 7.53
CA GLU A 408 -0.37 20.81 6.90
C GLU A 408 -0.82 19.79 7.94
N TYR A 409 -1.95 19.15 7.67
CA TYR A 409 -2.54 18.15 8.55
C TYR A 409 -2.23 16.76 8.01
N THR A 410 -1.96 15.79 8.89
CA THR A 410 -1.85 14.37 8.53
C THR A 410 -2.41 13.53 9.65
N ILE A 411 -3.27 12.56 9.32
CA ILE A 411 -3.82 11.62 10.29
C ILE A 411 -3.03 10.31 10.25
N SER A 412 -2.49 9.88 11.39
CA SER A 412 -1.84 8.58 11.53
C SER A 412 -2.30 7.86 12.79
N GLY A 413 -3.00 6.73 12.59
CA GLY A 413 -3.63 5.98 13.67
C GLY A 413 -4.66 6.84 14.41
N SER A 414 -4.44 7.02 15.72
CA SER A 414 -5.28 7.84 16.60
C SER A 414 -4.72 9.25 16.81
N HIS A 415 -3.80 9.73 15.98
CA HIS A 415 -3.17 11.04 16.14
C HIS A 415 -3.34 11.89 14.88
N LEU A 416 -3.65 13.16 15.11
CA LEU A 416 -3.61 14.25 14.15
C LEU A 416 -2.29 14.99 14.32
N TYR A 417 -1.48 15.02 13.27
CA TYR A 417 -0.26 15.80 13.18
C TYR A 417 -0.54 17.09 12.41
N THR A 418 -0.17 18.22 12.99
CA THR A 418 -0.24 19.54 12.35
C THR A 418 1.17 20.10 12.20
N PHE A 419 1.67 20.11 10.98
CA PHE A 419 2.94 20.73 10.60
C PHE A 419 2.71 22.23 10.39
N PHE A 420 3.25 23.03 11.29
CA PHE A 420 3.19 24.49 11.25
C PHE A 420 4.50 25.02 10.68
N ILE A 421 4.41 25.73 9.54
CA ILE A 421 5.60 26.22 8.83
C ILE A 421 5.42 27.70 8.51
N THR A 422 6.39 28.49 8.94
CA THR A 422 6.55 29.91 8.57
C THR A 422 7.96 30.12 8.05
N LYS A 423 8.23 31.29 7.47
CA LYS A 423 9.57 31.62 6.98
C LYS A 423 10.72 31.43 8.01
N SER A 424 10.43 31.53 9.31
CA SER A 424 11.45 31.46 10.37
C SER A 424 11.25 30.31 11.37
N ASP A 425 10.12 29.60 11.30
CA ASP A 425 9.76 28.61 12.31
C ASP A 425 9.15 27.36 11.68
N PHE A 426 9.43 26.20 12.27
CA PHE A 426 8.89 24.90 11.91
C PHE A 426 8.58 24.12 13.19
N ARG A 427 7.30 23.78 13.37
CA ARG A 427 6.81 23.06 14.54
C ARG A 427 5.83 21.97 14.13
N VAL A 428 5.73 20.95 14.97
CA VAL A 428 4.74 19.89 14.82
C VAL A 428 3.90 19.81 16.09
N PHE A 429 2.60 19.97 15.92
CA PHE A 429 1.61 19.84 16.99
C PHE A 429 0.89 18.51 16.83
N VAL A 430 0.68 17.78 17.92
CA VAL A 430 -0.02 16.49 17.91
C VAL A 430 -1.27 16.57 18.79
N GLN A 431 -2.39 16.10 18.24
CA GLN A 431 -3.68 16.00 18.93
C GLN A 431 -4.26 14.59 18.72
N ASP A 432 -5.17 14.14 19.58
CA ASP A 432 -5.83 12.83 19.38
C ASP A 432 -6.86 12.88 18.24
N ALA A 433 -6.78 12.01 17.26
CA ALA A 433 -7.85 11.78 16.28
C ALA A 433 -8.82 10.72 16.82
N ASP A 434 -9.59 11.09 17.83
CA ASP A 434 -10.54 10.20 18.53
C ASP A 434 -11.92 10.12 17.85
N SER A 435 -12.82 9.30 18.39
CA SER A 435 -14.17 9.14 17.88
C SER A 435 -14.97 10.46 17.86
N LEU A 436 -14.70 11.37 18.82
CA LEU A 436 -15.37 12.66 18.89
C LEU A 436 -14.95 13.56 17.73
N PHE A 437 -13.66 13.57 17.39
CA PHE A 437 -13.16 14.27 16.22
C PHE A 437 -13.85 13.80 14.93
N TYR A 438 -13.92 12.49 14.70
CA TYR A 438 -14.60 11.93 13.52
C TYR A 438 -16.11 12.15 13.51
N SER A 439 -16.77 12.13 14.67
CA SER A 439 -18.19 12.51 14.74
C SER A 439 -18.38 13.97 14.39
N SER A 440 -17.53 14.88 14.89
CA SER A 440 -17.60 16.30 14.56
C SER A 440 -17.35 16.56 13.08
N LEU A 441 -16.41 15.86 12.43
CA LEU A 441 -16.21 15.92 10.98
C LEU A 441 -17.47 15.49 10.21
N SER A 442 -18.07 14.37 10.62
CA SER A 442 -19.25 13.80 9.97
C SER A 442 -20.47 14.70 10.14
N ASP A 443 -20.66 15.22 11.33
CA ASP A 443 -21.74 16.16 11.65
C ASP A 443 -21.56 17.47 10.90
N TYR A 444 -20.35 18.05 10.89
CA TYR A 444 -20.04 19.26 10.14
C TYR A 444 -20.37 19.11 8.65
N LYS A 445 -19.96 18.00 8.04
CA LYS A 445 -20.29 17.67 6.66
C LYS A 445 -21.82 17.58 6.45
N ARG A 446 -22.55 16.95 7.38
CA ARG A 446 -24.01 16.89 7.32
C ARG A 446 -24.63 18.29 7.38
N TYR A 447 -24.09 19.20 8.19
CA TYR A 447 -24.58 20.58 8.24
C TYR A 447 -24.43 21.32 6.91
N LEU A 448 -23.33 21.13 6.19
CA LEU A 448 -23.09 21.81 4.91
C LEU A 448 -23.88 21.22 3.73
N HIS A 449 -24.26 19.94 3.78
CA HIS A 449 -24.93 19.26 2.67
C HIS A 449 -26.39 18.91 2.93
N SER A 450 -26.92 19.21 4.13
CA SER A 450 -28.32 18.95 4.45
C SER A 450 -29.24 19.90 3.67
N PRO A 451 -30.27 19.39 2.97
CA PRO A 451 -31.29 20.24 2.37
C PRO A 451 -32.25 20.85 3.42
N TYR A 452 -32.16 20.39 4.67
CA TYR A 452 -32.98 20.88 5.78
C TYR A 452 -32.22 21.90 6.63
N ILE A 453 -32.94 22.91 7.13
CA ILE A 453 -32.45 23.86 8.13
C ILE A 453 -32.16 23.08 9.42
N LEU A 454 -30.87 22.94 9.73
CA LEU A 454 -30.42 22.28 10.95
C LEU A 454 -30.21 23.31 12.07
N PRO A 455 -30.27 22.89 13.35
CA PRO A 455 -30.20 23.83 14.46
C PRO A 455 -28.89 24.63 14.49
N TYR A 456 -29.03 25.96 14.55
CA TYR A 456 -27.93 26.92 14.67
C TYR A 456 -26.91 26.52 15.74
N ASP A 457 -27.40 26.29 16.96
CA ASP A 457 -26.57 25.99 18.12
C ASP A 457 -25.71 24.74 17.92
N SER A 458 -26.24 23.75 17.20
CA SER A 458 -25.55 22.49 16.95
C SER A 458 -24.45 22.66 15.91
N PHE A 459 -24.65 23.46 14.85
CA PHE A 459 -23.55 23.84 13.96
C PHE A 459 -22.48 24.62 14.72
N CYS A 460 -22.87 25.61 15.54
CA CYS A 460 -21.90 26.41 16.29
C CYS A 460 -21.03 25.56 17.22
N SER A 461 -21.64 24.59 17.92
CA SER A 461 -20.90 23.65 18.77
C SER A 461 -19.92 22.81 17.95
N VAL A 462 -20.38 22.17 16.87
CA VAL A 462 -19.53 21.30 16.04
C VAL A 462 -18.39 22.08 15.37
N SER A 463 -18.69 23.28 14.87
CA SER A 463 -17.71 24.20 14.28
C SER A 463 -16.65 24.61 15.31
N ASN A 464 -17.07 24.93 16.55
CA ASN A 464 -16.14 25.28 17.62
C ASN A 464 -15.30 24.10 18.11
N ASP A 465 -15.86 22.88 18.13
CA ASP A 465 -15.12 21.67 18.50
C ASP A 465 -14.02 21.36 17.47
N LEU A 466 -14.33 21.50 16.17
CA LEU A 466 -13.33 21.39 15.11
C LEU A 466 -12.28 22.51 15.20
N TYR A 467 -12.68 23.75 15.47
CA TYR A 467 -11.77 24.87 15.70
C TYR A 467 -10.75 24.58 16.82
N LYS A 468 -11.23 24.10 17.98
CA LYS A 468 -10.38 23.75 19.13
C LYS A 468 -9.36 22.68 18.79
N LYS A 469 -9.72 21.76 17.90
CA LYS A 469 -8.84 20.66 17.49
C LYS A 469 -7.82 21.09 16.43
N LEU A 470 -8.27 21.82 15.41
CA LEU A 470 -7.51 22.08 14.20
C LEU A 470 -6.68 23.37 14.27
N ILE A 471 -7.17 24.42 14.94
CA ILE A 471 -6.61 25.77 14.86
C ILE A 471 -6.14 26.29 16.21
N SER A 472 -6.92 26.08 17.27
CA SER A 472 -6.54 26.56 18.61
C SER A 472 -5.13 26.16 19.08
N PRO A 473 -4.58 24.96 18.75
CA PRO A 473 -3.21 24.59 19.17
C PRO A 473 -2.12 25.43 18.51
N VAL A 474 -2.36 25.93 17.30
CA VAL A 474 -1.39 26.72 16.52
C VAL A 474 -1.64 28.22 16.61
N GLU A 475 -2.84 28.63 17.03
CA GLU A 475 -3.26 30.03 17.09
C GLU A 475 -2.31 30.98 17.83
N PRO A 476 -1.68 30.62 18.97
CA PRO A 476 -0.71 31.48 19.64
C PRO A 476 0.48 31.89 18.75
N TYR A 477 0.69 31.19 17.64
CA TYR A 477 1.77 31.40 16.68
C TYR A 477 1.29 31.97 15.34
N LEU A 478 0.01 32.34 15.21
CA LEU A 478 -0.57 32.94 14.02
C LEU A 478 -0.60 34.49 14.13
N PRO A 479 0.44 35.22 13.70
CA PRO A 479 0.41 36.68 13.71
C PRO A 479 -0.45 37.20 12.54
N GLY A 480 -1.78 37.29 12.67
CA GLY A 480 -2.68 38.03 11.74
C GLY A 480 -2.41 37.85 10.23
N ASN A 481 -1.98 36.65 9.83
CA ASN A 481 -1.31 36.37 8.56
C ASN A 481 -2.18 35.49 7.66
N ASN A 482 -1.76 35.33 6.41
CA ASN A 482 -2.42 34.47 5.43
C ASN A 482 -2.18 33.00 5.79
N LEU A 483 -3.26 32.28 6.09
CA LEU A 483 -3.25 30.87 6.41
C LEU A 483 -3.39 30.03 5.15
N ILE A 484 -2.42 29.16 4.87
CA ILE A 484 -2.47 28.19 3.78
C ILE A 484 -2.70 26.82 4.41
N VAL A 485 -3.86 26.23 4.15
CA VAL A 485 -4.25 24.95 4.70
C VAL A 485 -4.02 23.85 3.67
N VAL A 486 -3.25 22.83 4.06
CA VAL A 486 -3.10 21.55 3.35
C VAL A 486 -3.85 20.49 4.16
N PRO A 487 -5.12 20.22 3.82
CA PRO A 487 -5.91 19.23 4.55
C PRO A 487 -5.51 17.81 4.16
N ASP A 488 -5.86 16.85 5.01
CA ASP A 488 -5.70 15.41 4.74
C ASP A 488 -7.04 14.69 4.85
N ALA A 489 -7.21 13.65 4.03
CA ALA A 489 -8.39 12.79 3.98
C ALA A 489 -9.71 13.58 4.04
N GLN A 490 -10.57 13.28 5.03
CA GLN A 490 -11.91 13.87 5.18
C GLN A 490 -11.86 15.37 5.53
N MET A 491 -10.73 15.90 6.01
CA MET A 491 -10.60 17.32 6.34
C MET A 491 -10.62 18.20 5.08
N GLY A 492 -10.40 17.63 3.89
CA GLY A 492 -10.56 18.35 2.62
C GLY A 492 -12.01 18.81 2.35
N LEU A 493 -12.97 18.36 3.15
CA LEU A 493 -14.38 18.77 3.07
C LEU A 493 -14.74 19.87 4.08
N ILE A 494 -13.79 20.38 4.87
CA ILE A 494 -14.02 21.43 5.85
C ILE A 494 -13.73 22.79 5.21
N ALA A 495 -14.68 23.72 5.32
CA ALA A 495 -14.42 25.13 5.08
C ALA A 495 -13.85 25.74 6.37
N PHE A 496 -12.51 25.77 6.50
CA PHE A 496 -11.82 26.32 7.66
C PHE A 496 -12.24 27.76 7.98
N GLU A 497 -12.59 28.55 6.96
CA GLU A 497 -13.12 29.91 7.09
C GLU A 497 -14.39 29.99 7.94
N SER A 498 -15.18 28.92 7.98
CA SER A 498 -16.45 28.84 8.73
C SER A 498 -16.28 28.28 10.14
N LEU A 499 -15.05 28.00 10.58
CA LEU A 499 -14.78 27.52 11.93
C LEU A 499 -14.97 28.67 12.94
N ILE A 500 -15.62 28.39 14.07
CA ILE A 500 -15.97 29.41 15.07
C ILE A 500 -14.98 29.36 16.24
N ARG A 501 -14.32 30.48 16.51
CA ARG A 501 -13.32 30.65 17.56
C ARG A 501 -13.92 30.57 18.97
N SER A 502 -14.97 31.34 19.19
CA SER A 502 -15.69 31.45 20.46
C SER A 502 -17.19 31.47 20.18
N LYS A 503 -17.94 30.63 20.90
CA LYS A 503 -19.40 30.54 20.77
C LYS A 503 -20.05 31.71 21.51
N ASN A 504 -20.96 32.45 20.88
CA ASN A 504 -21.76 33.43 21.60
C ASN A 504 -22.79 32.73 22.52
N PRO A 505 -23.11 33.30 23.70
CA PRO A 505 -24.18 32.78 24.54
C PRO A 505 -25.49 32.73 23.74
N ALA A 506 -26.14 31.57 23.72
CA ALA A 506 -27.40 31.37 23.02
C ALA A 506 -28.45 32.35 23.58
N SER A 507 -28.91 33.27 22.74
CA SER A 507 -30.06 34.14 23.02
C SER A 507 -31.17 33.86 22.01
N ALA A 508 -32.41 34.28 22.29
CA ALA A 508 -33.55 34.07 21.40
C ALA A 508 -33.39 34.74 20.00
N SER A 509 -32.33 35.53 19.79
CA SER A 509 -31.96 36.21 18.53
C SER A 509 -30.55 35.81 18.05
N SER A 510 -30.20 34.52 18.14
CA SER A 510 -28.88 34.02 17.71
C SER A 510 -28.86 33.78 16.20
N GLY A 511 -27.97 34.47 15.49
CA GLY A 511 -27.77 34.36 14.04
C GLY A 511 -26.28 34.39 13.70
N PHE A 512 -25.91 33.82 12.54
CA PHE A 512 -24.50 33.59 12.17
C PHE A 512 -23.67 34.88 12.05
N THR A 513 -24.32 36.02 11.76
CA THR A 513 -23.65 37.32 11.60
C THR A 513 -22.73 37.70 12.77
N ARG A 514 -23.13 37.34 14.00
CA ARG A 514 -22.41 37.68 15.22
C ARG A 514 -21.35 36.65 15.63
N GLU A 515 -21.32 35.47 15.01
CA GLU A 515 -20.37 34.43 15.38
C GLU A 515 -18.93 34.81 15.05
N ASP A 516 -18.00 34.35 15.89
CA ASP A 516 -16.58 34.66 15.79
C ASP A 516 -15.89 33.73 14.78
N PHE A 517 -16.27 33.84 13.51
CA PHE A 517 -15.73 33.02 12.42
C PHE A 517 -14.26 33.29 12.15
N LEU A 518 -13.50 32.24 11.81
CA LEU A 518 -12.07 32.32 11.55
C LEU A 518 -11.72 33.29 10.41
N ILE A 519 -12.57 33.39 9.39
CA ILE A 519 -12.39 34.32 8.26
C ILE A 519 -12.35 35.80 8.66
N LYS A 520 -12.90 36.14 9.84
CA LYS A 520 -12.86 37.52 10.37
C LYS A 520 -11.45 37.89 10.88
N HIS A 521 -10.58 36.90 11.10
CA HIS A 521 -9.25 37.08 11.68
C HIS A 521 -8.12 36.76 10.69
N TYR A 522 -8.34 35.79 9.79
CA TYR A 522 -7.30 35.28 8.90
C TYR A 522 -7.81 35.14 7.46
N PRO A 523 -7.07 35.65 6.46
CA PRO A 523 -7.24 35.24 5.08
C PRO A 523 -6.84 33.76 4.94
N ILE A 524 -7.70 32.94 4.35
CA ILE A 524 -7.48 31.49 4.21
C ILE A 524 -7.33 31.11 2.74
N GLY A 525 -6.31 30.33 2.43
CA GLY A 525 -6.11 29.67 1.15
C GLY A 525 -5.90 28.17 1.33
N TYR A 526 -6.11 27.41 0.26
CA TYR A 526 -5.98 25.95 0.27
C TYR A 526 -4.94 25.49 -0.73
N ALA A 527 -4.25 24.40 -0.38
CA ALA A 527 -3.36 23.68 -1.28
C ALA A 527 -3.54 22.17 -1.11
N PHE A 528 -3.34 21.42 -2.20
CA PHE A 528 -3.43 19.95 -2.18
C PHE A 528 -2.21 19.29 -1.50
N SER A 529 -1.03 19.91 -1.64
CA SER A 529 0.20 19.54 -0.94
C SER A 529 1.16 20.73 -0.92
N ALA A 530 2.10 20.76 0.03
CA ALA A 530 3.11 21.81 0.07
C ALA A 530 4.03 21.78 -1.18
N THR A 531 4.32 20.58 -1.68
CA THR A 531 5.13 20.35 -2.89
C THR A 531 4.45 20.93 -4.14
N LEU A 532 3.14 20.72 -4.29
CA LEU A 532 2.40 21.28 -5.42
C LEU A 532 2.28 22.81 -5.30
N PHE A 533 2.04 23.31 -4.10
CA PHE A 533 1.96 24.75 -3.82
C PHE A 533 3.25 25.48 -4.24
N THR A 534 4.42 24.94 -3.89
CA THR A 534 5.71 25.54 -4.26
C THR A 534 5.99 25.45 -5.76
N THR A 535 5.58 24.37 -6.41
CA THR A 535 5.68 24.22 -7.87
C THR A 535 4.83 25.25 -8.61
N GLN A 536 3.59 25.46 -8.18
CA GLN A 536 2.68 26.44 -8.79
C GLN A 536 3.17 27.88 -8.62
N LYS A 537 3.79 28.21 -7.47
CA LYS A 537 4.41 29.52 -7.26
C LYS A 537 5.53 29.86 -8.25
N ASN A 538 6.19 28.85 -8.83
CA ASN A 538 7.25 29.05 -9.82
C ASN A 538 6.71 29.28 -11.25
N LEU A 539 5.45 28.95 -11.53
CA LEU A 539 4.82 29.26 -12.82
C LEU A 539 4.64 30.78 -12.91
N SER A 540 5.13 31.39 -14.00
CA SER A 540 5.12 32.84 -14.13
C SER A 540 3.68 33.36 -14.00
N LYS A 541 3.50 34.37 -13.14
CA LYS A 541 2.24 35.13 -13.06
C LYS A 541 2.06 35.84 -14.39
N ARG A 542 1.42 35.19 -15.37
CA ARG A 542 0.84 35.90 -16.52
C ARG A 542 -0.08 36.94 -15.92
N LYS A 543 0.29 38.22 -16.02
CA LYS A 543 -0.56 39.37 -15.66
C LYS A 543 -1.70 39.42 -16.66
N LYS A 544 -2.65 38.49 -16.54
CA LYS A 544 -3.94 38.61 -17.20
C LYS A 544 -4.73 39.69 -16.45
N PRO A 545 -5.46 40.56 -17.14
CA PRO A 545 -6.41 41.44 -16.49
C PRO A 545 -7.40 40.58 -15.67
N PHE A 546 -7.52 40.90 -14.39
CA PHE A 546 -8.43 40.24 -13.46
C PHE A 546 -9.63 41.16 -13.23
N ILE A 547 -10.83 40.63 -13.43
CA ILE A 547 -12.08 41.23 -12.98
C ILE A 547 -12.65 40.29 -11.92
N GLY A 548 -12.85 40.82 -10.71
CA GLY A 548 -13.53 40.12 -9.63
C GLY A 548 -14.93 40.70 -9.45
N PHE A 549 -15.93 39.83 -9.35
CA PHE A 549 -17.28 40.20 -8.95
C PHE A 549 -17.50 39.68 -7.54
N THR A 550 -18.04 40.53 -6.66
CA THR A 550 -18.55 40.08 -5.35
C THR A 550 -20.05 40.40 -5.30
N PRO A 551 -20.90 39.44 -4.89
CA PRO A 551 -22.27 39.76 -4.53
C PRO A 551 -22.30 40.71 -3.32
N ASP A 552 -23.21 41.68 -3.35
CA ASP A 552 -23.46 42.63 -2.26
C ASP A 552 -24.62 42.11 -1.41
N TYR A 553 -24.33 41.84 -0.13
CA TYR A 553 -25.27 41.21 0.81
C TYR A 553 -25.82 42.17 1.88
N ARG A 554 -25.63 43.49 1.71
CA ARG A 554 -26.05 44.49 2.72
C ARG A 554 -27.54 44.53 3.04
N PHE A 555 -28.38 43.83 2.28
CA PHE A 555 -29.85 43.85 2.39
C PHE A 555 -30.48 42.45 2.56
N ILE A 556 -29.70 41.42 2.88
CA ILE A 556 -30.22 40.08 3.14
C ILE A 556 -30.31 39.86 4.65
N ASP A 557 -31.54 39.86 5.19
CA ASP A 557 -31.81 39.23 6.49
C ASP A 557 -31.38 37.76 6.41
N ASP A 558 -30.84 37.19 7.49
CA ASP A 558 -30.20 35.86 7.60
C ASP A 558 -30.96 34.66 6.97
N SER A 559 -32.18 34.86 6.47
CA SER A 559 -32.94 33.91 5.65
C SER A 559 -32.64 34.04 4.15
N LEU A 560 -32.15 32.96 3.54
CA LEU A 560 -32.15 32.72 2.09
C LEU A 560 -33.56 32.65 1.46
N ASP A 561 -34.63 32.90 2.22
CA ASP A 561 -36.03 32.74 1.80
C ASP A 561 -36.44 33.64 0.62
N ASN A 562 -35.73 34.75 0.39
CA ASN A 562 -36.10 35.70 -0.67
C ASN A 562 -35.48 35.40 -2.05
N PHE A 563 -34.57 34.43 -2.17
CA PHE A 563 -33.93 34.12 -3.46
C PHE A 563 -34.63 33.02 -4.29
N LEU A 564 -35.58 32.27 -3.70
CA LEU A 564 -36.33 31.23 -4.41
C LEU A 564 -37.68 31.71 -4.99
N ARG A 565 -37.91 33.03 -5.00
CA ARG A 565 -39.09 33.66 -5.63
C ARG A 565 -38.69 34.74 -6.64
N GLN A 566 -37.88 34.39 -7.64
CA GLN A 566 -37.84 35.10 -8.92
C GLN A 566 -37.65 34.12 -10.08
#